data_AF-A0A2S2PPX7-F1
#
_entry.id   AF-A0A2S2PPX7-F1
#
_cell.length_a   1.000
_cell.length_b   1.000
_cell.length_c   1.000
_cell.angle_alpha   90.00
_cell.angle_beta   90.00
_cell.angle_gamma   90.00
#
_symmetry.space_group_name_H-M   'P 1'
#
loop_
_entity.id
_entity.type
_entity.pdbx_description
1 polymer ?
#
loop_
_entity_poly.entity_id
_entity_poly.type
_entity_poly.pdbx_seq_one_letter_code
_entity_poly.pdbx_strand_id
1 'polypeptide(L)'
;HLLKNLKAAMFRQKIYLPEVFVVQEKLPTAIVDGSYVKTLWHYEIFHGFEKRFLHHLRREDIDPTNFEKMNVGAAVRFFSPKTSSALKTGVEMRILPREALTTAHFIIIIHDWFS
;
A
#
# COMPACT_ATOMS: atom_id res chain seq x y z
N HIS A 1 3.90 -12.04 -13.04
CA HIS A 1 3.09 -12.88 -12.14
C HIS A 1 3.36 -12.63 -10.66
N LEU A 2 4.63 -12.46 -10.24
CA LEU A 2 4.98 -12.23 -8.83
C LEU A 2 4.30 -11.00 -8.21
N LEU A 3 4.33 -9.85 -8.91
CA LEU A 3 3.82 -8.58 -8.40
C LEU A 3 2.32 -8.63 -8.03
N LYS A 4 1.48 -9.23 -8.89
CA LYS A 4 0.05 -9.39 -8.61
C LYS A 4 -0.22 -10.33 -7.44
N ASN A 5 0.58 -11.38 -7.29
CA ASN A 5 0.46 -12.30 -6.16
C ASN A 5 0.87 -11.62 -4.85
N LEU A 6 1.92 -10.79 -4.88
CA LEU A 6 2.36 -10.03 -3.72
C LEU A 6 1.32 -9.00 -3.26
N LYS A 7 0.72 -8.24 -4.21
CA LYS A 7 -0.41 -7.36 -3.90
C LYS A 7 -1.56 -8.13 -3.26
N ALA A 8 -1.94 -9.28 -3.83
CA ALA A 8 -3.00 -10.11 -3.29
C ALA A 8 -2.66 -10.64 -1.88
N ALA A 9 -1.40 -11.00 -1.63
CA ALA A 9 -0.93 -11.44 -0.32
C ALA A 9 -1.04 -10.31 0.71
N MET A 10 -0.58 -9.08 0.38
CA MET A 10 -0.66 -7.94 1.30
C MET A 10 -2.09 -7.60 1.76
N PHE A 11 -3.11 -7.86 0.94
CA PHE A 11 -4.50 -7.64 1.32
C PHE A 11 -5.13 -8.80 2.11
N ARG A 12 -4.56 -10.01 2.00
CA ARG A 12 -5.09 -11.22 2.66
C ARG A 12 -4.41 -11.53 3.97
N GLN A 13 -3.12 -11.22 4.07
CA GLN A 13 -2.28 -11.58 5.19
C GLN A 13 -1.24 -10.51 5.46
N LYS A 14 -0.76 -10.50 6.69
CA LYS A 14 0.39 -9.69 7.11
C LYS A 14 1.68 -10.33 6.60
N ILE A 15 2.60 -9.49 6.12
CA ILE A 15 3.95 -9.91 5.77
C ILE A 15 4.88 -9.45 6.90
N TYR A 16 5.70 -10.36 7.40
CA TYR A 16 6.65 -10.08 8.47
C TYR A 16 8.05 -9.88 7.89
N LEU A 17 8.63 -8.71 8.15
CA LEU A 17 9.98 -8.37 7.76
C LEU A 17 10.98 -8.89 8.81
N PRO A 18 12.21 -9.27 8.42
CA PRO A 18 13.26 -9.62 9.36
C PRO A 18 13.58 -8.46 10.32
N GLU A 19 13.78 -8.73 11.61
CA GLU A 19 14.05 -7.68 12.62
C GLU A 19 15.29 -6.85 12.28
N VAL A 20 16.34 -7.49 11.75
CA VAL A 20 17.56 -6.81 11.30
C VAL A 20 17.25 -5.71 10.29
N PHE A 21 16.35 -6.00 9.35
CA PHE A 21 15.92 -5.05 8.32
C PHE A 21 15.15 -3.88 8.93
N VAL A 22 14.24 -4.17 9.86
CA VAL A 22 13.43 -3.17 10.57
C VAL A 22 14.31 -2.17 11.34
N VAL A 23 15.35 -2.67 12.02
CA VAL A 23 16.29 -1.83 12.77
C VAL A 23 17.15 -0.98 11.83
N GLN A 24 17.69 -1.58 10.76
CA GLN A 24 18.53 -0.88 9.78
C GLN A 24 17.77 0.27 9.10
N GLU A 25 16.56 0.01 8.64
CA GLU A 25 15.70 0.98 7.95
C GLU A 25 14.90 1.88 8.92
N LYS A 26 15.07 1.71 10.24
CA LYS A 26 14.38 2.46 11.30
C LYS A 26 12.85 2.44 11.15
N LEU A 27 12.30 1.28 10.80
CA LEU A 27 10.87 1.10 10.56
C LEU A 27 10.12 0.99 11.91
N PRO A 28 8.89 1.54 12.01
CA PRO A 28 8.12 1.53 13.25
C PRO A 28 7.59 0.14 13.63
N THR A 29 7.51 -0.79 12.68
CA THR A 29 7.08 -2.17 12.92
C THR A 29 7.69 -3.11 11.87
N ALA A 30 7.73 -4.40 12.19
CA ALA A 30 8.09 -5.49 11.26
C ALA A 30 6.93 -5.90 10.34
N ILE A 31 5.74 -5.32 10.53
CA ILE A 31 4.53 -5.78 9.86
C ILE A 31 4.22 -4.89 8.64
N VAL A 32 4.13 -5.53 7.49
CA VAL A 32 3.55 -4.94 6.28
C VAL A 32 2.11 -5.41 6.14
N ASP A 33 1.20 -4.43 6.03
CA ASP A 33 -0.24 -4.66 5.96
C ASP A 33 -0.87 -3.79 4.86
N GLY A 34 -1.54 -4.42 3.89
CA GLY A 34 -2.22 -3.73 2.79
C GLY A 34 -3.50 -3.01 3.21
N SER A 35 -4.05 -3.30 4.40
CA SER A 35 -5.27 -2.66 4.90
C SER A 35 -5.13 -1.14 5.10
N TYR A 36 -3.92 -0.62 5.31
CA TYR A 36 -3.70 0.82 5.40
C TYR A 36 -4.01 1.55 4.10
N VAL A 37 -3.68 0.95 2.94
CA VAL A 37 -4.02 1.52 1.63
C VAL A 37 -5.53 1.52 1.43
N LYS A 38 -6.19 0.42 1.79
CA LYS A 38 -7.66 0.29 1.71
C LYS A 38 -8.36 1.31 2.61
N THR A 39 -7.90 1.44 3.85
CA THR A 39 -8.45 2.38 4.84
C THR A 39 -8.32 3.82 4.36
N LEU A 40 -7.14 4.22 3.88
CA LEU A 40 -6.94 5.57 3.35
C LEU A 40 -7.80 5.84 2.11
N TRP A 41 -7.90 4.88 1.19
CA TRP A 41 -8.72 5.04 -0.01
C TRP A 41 -10.20 5.20 0.32
N HIS A 42 -10.73 4.39 1.25
CA HIS A 42 -12.11 4.51 1.70
C HIS A 42 -12.37 5.81 2.46
N TYR A 43 -11.41 6.25 3.29
CA TYR A 43 -11.48 7.54 3.98
C TYR A 43 -11.62 8.69 2.98
N GLU A 44 -10.77 8.75 1.94
CA GLU A 44 -10.82 9.81 0.92
C GLU A 44 -12.15 9.84 0.15
N ILE A 45 -12.70 8.66 -0.16
CA ILE A 45 -14.00 8.54 -0.83
C ILE A 45 -15.13 9.02 0.10
N PHE A 46 -15.14 8.56 1.35
CA PHE A 46 -16.17 8.88 2.32
C PHE A 46 -16.22 10.39 2.62
N HIS A 47 -15.05 11.03 2.73
CA HIS A 47 -14.95 12.47 2.98
C HIS A 47 -15.07 13.33 1.71
N GLY A 48 -15.30 12.73 0.54
CA GLY A 48 -15.57 13.46 -0.70
C GLY A 48 -14.42 14.35 -1.16
N PHE A 49 -13.17 13.94 -0.92
CA PHE A 49 -12.00 14.74 -1.32
C PHE A 49 -11.97 14.92 -2.84
N GLU A 50 -12.09 16.17 -3.31
CA GLU A 50 -12.00 16.48 -4.75
C GLU A 50 -10.63 16.09 -5.34
N LYS A 51 -9.57 16.21 -4.53
CA LYS A 51 -8.19 15.82 -4.88
C LYS A 51 -7.70 14.76 -3.92
N ARG A 52 -7.87 13.50 -4.31
CA ARG A 52 -7.42 12.33 -3.56
C ARG A 52 -5.92 12.10 -3.71
N PHE A 53 -5.23 11.72 -2.63
CA PHE A 53 -3.84 11.25 -2.67
C PHE A 53 -3.75 9.94 -3.46
N LEU A 54 -4.73 9.04 -3.30
CA LEU A 54 -4.81 7.77 -4.04
C LEU A 54 -5.67 7.86 -5.32
N HIS A 55 -5.69 9.02 -6.00
CA HIS A 55 -6.47 9.22 -7.24
C HIS A 55 -6.11 8.26 -8.38
N HIS A 56 -4.88 7.73 -8.40
CA HIS A 56 -4.43 6.76 -9.40
C HIS A 56 -4.94 5.34 -9.14
N LEU A 57 -5.42 5.05 -7.94
CA LEU A 57 -6.00 3.76 -7.58
C LEU A 57 -7.50 3.77 -7.85
N ARG A 58 -7.93 2.77 -8.63
CA ARG A 58 -9.34 2.54 -8.93
C ARG A 58 -9.99 1.68 -7.84
N ARG A 59 -11.32 1.62 -7.80
CA ARG A 59 -12.04 0.79 -6.84
C ARG A 59 -11.62 -0.68 -6.97
N GLU A 60 -11.45 -1.15 -8.20
CA GLU A 60 -11.07 -2.53 -8.49
C GLU A 60 -9.59 -2.81 -8.12
N ASP A 61 -8.78 -1.77 -7.94
CA ASP A 61 -7.42 -1.94 -7.44
C ASP A 61 -7.39 -2.21 -5.94
N ILE A 62 -8.42 -1.79 -5.19
CA ILE A 62 -8.56 -1.95 -3.73
C ILE A 62 -9.43 -3.17 -3.40
N ASP A 63 -10.56 -3.31 -4.08
CA ASP A 63 -11.54 -4.38 -3.92
C ASP A 63 -11.73 -5.14 -5.25
N PRO A 64 -10.73 -5.94 -5.69
CA PRO A 64 -10.78 -6.65 -6.98
C PRO A 64 -11.75 -7.82 -6.99
N THR A 65 -12.48 -8.01 -8.08
CA THR A 65 -13.21 -9.26 -8.35
C THR A 65 -12.27 -10.34 -8.88
N ASN A 66 -12.78 -11.53 -9.19
CA ASN A 66 -11.96 -12.64 -9.68
C ASN A 66 -11.24 -12.32 -11.00
N PHE A 67 -11.79 -11.44 -11.83
CA PHE A 67 -11.17 -11.04 -13.10
C PHE A 67 -10.03 -10.04 -12.88
N GLU A 68 -10.22 -9.01 -12.04
CA GLU A 68 -9.20 -7.97 -11.84
C GLU A 68 -8.00 -8.46 -11.02
N LYS A 69 -8.14 -9.54 -10.23
CA LYS A 69 -7.00 -10.22 -9.58
C LYS A 69 -5.91 -10.66 -10.58
N MET A 70 -6.27 -10.85 -11.85
CA MET A 70 -5.32 -11.25 -12.89
C MET A 70 -4.57 -10.08 -13.54
N ASN A 71 -4.98 -8.84 -13.27
CA ASN A 71 -4.46 -7.64 -13.91
C ASN A 71 -3.13 -7.19 -13.27
N VAL A 72 -2.03 -7.30 -14.02
CA VAL A 72 -0.70 -6.84 -13.57
C VAL A 72 -0.65 -5.32 -13.47
N GLY A 73 -1.35 -4.58 -14.33
CA GLY A 73 -1.43 -3.12 -14.27
C GLY A 73 -2.05 -2.61 -12.97
N ALA A 74 -2.99 -3.36 -12.38
CA ALA A 74 -3.54 -3.07 -11.06
C ALA A 74 -2.51 -3.22 -9.93
N ALA A 75 -1.52 -4.11 -10.11
CA ALA A 75 -0.42 -4.27 -9.16
C ALA A 75 0.64 -3.19 -9.34
N VAL A 76 0.96 -2.81 -10.59
CA VAL A 76 1.89 -1.72 -10.89
C VAL A 76 1.39 -0.38 -10.34
N ARG A 77 0.10 -0.06 -10.49
CA ARG A 77 -0.47 1.17 -9.89
C ARG A 77 -0.40 1.15 -8.36
N PHE A 78 -0.64 -0.01 -7.74
CA PHE A 78 -0.58 -0.18 -6.30
C PHE A 78 0.85 0.02 -5.77
N PHE A 79 1.83 -0.67 -6.34
CA PHE A 79 3.24 -0.54 -6.00
C PHE A 79 3.87 0.66 -6.71
N SER A 80 3.47 1.86 -6.31
CA SER A 80 3.96 3.11 -6.90
C SER A 80 4.46 4.10 -5.85
N PRO A 81 5.35 5.04 -6.23
CA PRO A 81 5.81 6.10 -5.34
C PRO A 81 4.65 6.98 -4.84
N LYS A 82 3.59 7.12 -5.66
CA LYS A 82 2.35 7.81 -5.28
C LYS A 82 1.64 7.14 -4.12
N THR A 83 1.49 5.81 -4.15
CA THR A 83 0.88 5.07 -3.04
C THR A 83 1.73 5.18 -1.75
N SER A 84 3.06 5.05 -1.87
CA SER A 84 3.97 5.23 -0.72
C SER A 84 3.82 6.63 -0.10
N SER A 85 3.84 7.67 -0.94
CA SER A 85 3.71 9.07 -0.48
C SER A 85 2.35 9.35 0.14
N ALA A 86 1.27 8.78 -0.42
CA ALA A 86 -0.07 8.90 0.14
C ALA A 86 -0.17 8.29 1.55
N LEU A 87 0.43 7.12 1.78
CA LEU A 87 0.45 6.53 3.13
C LEU A 87 1.23 7.40 4.12
N LYS A 88 2.39 7.92 3.73
CA LYS A 88 3.18 8.85 4.58
C LYS A 88 2.36 10.10 4.94
N THR A 89 1.70 10.68 3.95
CA THR A 89 0.80 11.83 4.13
C THR A 89 -0.37 11.48 5.07
N GLY A 90 -0.95 10.29 4.93
CA GLY A 90 -2.02 9.80 5.81
C GLY A 90 -1.58 9.67 7.27
N VAL A 91 -0.33 9.28 7.53
CA VAL A 91 0.25 9.27 8.88
C VAL A 91 0.45 10.68 9.42
N GLU A 92 1.01 11.58 8.62
CA GLU A 92 1.22 12.99 9.00
C GLU A 92 -0.10 13.70 9.34
N MET A 93 -1.16 13.41 8.59
CA MET A 93 -2.52 13.91 8.82
C MET A 93 -3.26 13.18 9.95
N ARG A 94 -2.62 12.21 10.62
CA ARG A 94 -3.21 11.37 11.68
C ARG A 94 -4.45 10.58 11.24
N ILE A 95 -4.59 10.32 9.94
CA ILE A 95 -5.64 9.45 9.38
C ILE A 95 -5.22 7.99 9.56
N LEU A 96 -3.93 7.71 9.42
CA LEU A 96 -3.34 6.38 9.59
C LEU A 96 -2.40 6.34 10.80
N PRO A 97 -2.23 5.15 11.43
CA PRO A 97 -1.27 4.98 12.50
C PRO A 97 0.17 4.96 11.97
N ARG A 98 1.14 5.23 12.84
CA ARG A 98 2.57 5.37 12.46
C ARG A 98 3.12 4.10 11.80
N GLU A 99 2.62 2.94 12.16
CA GLU A 99 2.93 1.62 11.62
C GLU A 99 2.72 1.53 10.11
N ALA A 100 1.84 2.36 9.52
CA ALA A 100 1.63 2.41 8.08
C ALA A 100 2.88 2.86 7.30
N LEU A 101 3.85 3.52 7.96
CA LEU A 101 5.12 3.89 7.33
C LEU A 101 5.95 2.65 6.92
N THR A 102 5.84 1.54 7.64
CA THR A 102 6.47 0.27 7.25
C THR A 102 5.90 -0.21 5.90
N THR A 103 4.57 -0.21 5.75
CA THR A 103 3.93 -0.55 4.46
C THR A 103 4.33 0.43 3.36
N ALA A 104 4.40 1.73 3.66
CA ALA A 104 4.81 2.75 2.68
C ALA A 104 6.24 2.51 2.18
N HIS A 105 7.16 2.14 3.07
CA HIS A 105 8.53 1.80 2.72
C HIS A 105 8.60 0.48 1.93
N PHE A 106 7.87 -0.55 2.34
CA PHE A 106 7.82 -1.79 1.57
C PHE A 106 7.32 -1.58 0.14
N ILE A 107 6.31 -0.71 -0.05
CA ILE A 107 5.81 -0.36 -1.38
C ILE A 107 6.91 0.24 -2.27
N ILE A 108 7.81 1.08 -1.73
CA ILE A 108 8.88 1.66 -2.53
C ILE A 108 9.94 0.62 -2.91
N ILE A 109 10.29 -0.29 -1.99
CA ILE A 109 11.22 -1.39 -2.29
C ILE A 109 10.71 -2.24 -3.45
N ILE A 110 9.42 -2.60 -3.42
CA ILE A 110 8.83 -3.43 -4.48
C ILE A 110 8.75 -2.67 -5.80
N HIS A 111 8.47 -1.37 -5.77
CA HIS A 111 8.51 -0.53 -6.96
C HIS A 111 9.91 -0.51 -7.57
N ASP A 112 10.93 -0.28 -6.75
CA ASP A 112 12.33 -0.16 -7.20
C ASP A 112 12.90 -1.50 -7.65
N TRP A 113 12.44 -2.62 -7.06
CA TRP A 113 12.80 -3.97 -7.50
C TRP A 113 12.18 -4.37 -8.85
N PHE A 114 10.98 -3.87 -9.15
CA PHE A 114 10.24 -4.23 -10.37
C PHE A 114 10.55 -3.34 -11.57
N SER A 115 11.07 -2.13 -11.33
CA SER A 115 11.42 -1.14 -12.35
C SER A 115 12.74 -1.49 -13.03
#